data_AF-A0A942M892-F1
#
_entry.id   AF-A0A942M892-F1
#
_cell.length_a   1.000
_cell.length_b   1.000
_cell.length_c   1.000
_cell.angle_alpha   90.00
_cell.angle_beta   90.00
_cell.angle_gamma   90.00
#
_symmetry.space_group_name_H-M   'P 1'
#
loop_
_entity.id
_entity.type
_entity.pdbx_description
1 polymer ?
#
loop_
_entity_poly.entity_id
_entity_poly.type
_entity_poly.pdbx_seq_one_letter_code
_entity_poly.pdbx_strand_id
1 'polypeptide(L)'
;MEPVSNERRDVIFRKIAEKVVDMRLTPVAIVMLESSKPISFVGSQLMVFFQPIYAAVFPAQPYNEIATLLEDRANIEILINEIEKVEEEKKSRKDSQGKTDENKKK
;
A
#
# COMPACT_ATOMS: atom_id res chain seq x y z
N MET A 1 10.30 -18.32 -8.01
CA MET A 1 10.71 -16.98 -7.53
C MET A 1 11.25 -17.16 -6.13
N GLU A 2 12.30 -16.42 -5.73
CA GLU A 2 12.80 -16.52 -4.35
C GLU A 2 11.81 -15.88 -3.37
N PRO A 3 11.62 -16.48 -2.18
CA PRO A 3 10.72 -15.92 -1.17
C PRO A 3 11.29 -14.60 -0.62
N VAL A 4 10.43 -13.58 -0.52
CA VAL A 4 10.77 -12.29 0.09
C VAL A 4 10.72 -12.44 1.62
N SER A 5 11.75 -11.97 2.33
CA SER A 5 11.75 -12.03 3.81
C SER A 5 10.65 -11.15 4.42
N ASN A 6 10.18 -11.49 5.62
CA ASN A 6 9.13 -10.72 6.29
C ASN A 6 9.54 -9.26 6.54
N GLU A 7 10.78 -9.01 6.99
CA GLU A 7 11.30 -7.65 7.18
C GLU A 7 11.28 -6.85 5.87
N ARG A 8 11.67 -7.50 4.75
CA ARG A 8 11.67 -6.86 3.44
C ARG A 8 10.24 -6.59 2.95
N ARG A 9 9.32 -7.53 3.13
CA ARG A 9 7.89 -7.36 2.85
C ARG A 9 7.34 -6.15 3.58
N ASP A 10 7.58 -6.06 4.88
CA ASP A 10 7.00 -5.00 5.71
C ASP A 10 7.53 -3.62 5.28
N VAL A 11 8.81 -3.52 4.91
CA VAL A 11 9.39 -2.30 4.31
C VAL A 11 8.72 -1.93 2.98
N ILE A 12 8.46 -2.91 2.11
CA ILE A 12 7.78 -2.69 0.82
C ILE A 12 6.34 -2.23 1.05
N PHE A 13 5.60 -2.93 1.90
CA PHE A 13 4.20 -2.62 2.19
C PHE A 13 4.04 -1.26 2.83
N ARG A 14 4.94 -0.88 3.74
CA ARG A 14 4.95 0.46 4.32
C ARG A 14 5.07 1.54 3.26
N LYS A 15 6.00 1.39 2.31
CA LYS A 15 6.18 2.34 1.20
C LYS A 15 4.96 2.41 0.29
N ILE A 16 4.34 1.27 0.00
CA ILE A 16 3.11 1.22 -0.81
C ILE A 16 1.98 1.95 -0.09
N ALA A 17 1.77 1.65 1.19
CA ALA A 17 0.75 2.27 2.03
C ALA A 17 0.92 3.80 2.10
N GLU A 18 2.14 4.28 2.37
CA GLU A 18 2.45 5.71 2.41
C GLU A 18 2.06 6.41 1.11
N LYS A 19 2.42 5.83 -0.03
CA LYS A 19 2.11 6.38 -1.35
C LYS A 19 0.62 6.39 -1.64
N VAL A 20 -0.09 5.29 -1.36
CA VAL A 20 -1.55 5.17 -1.56
C VAL A 20 -2.27 6.27 -0.78
N VAL A 21 -1.91 6.44 0.49
CA VAL A 21 -2.52 7.46 1.36
C VAL A 21 -2.15 8.87 0.91
N ASP A 22 -0.89 9.13 0.51
CA ASP A 22 -0.47 10.43 -0.02
C ASP A 22 -1.24 10.83 -1.29
N MET A 23 -1.56 9.84 -2.13
CA MET A 23 -2.38 10.02 -3.33
C MET A 23 -3.88 10.06 -3.05
N ARG A 24 -4.31 9.88 -1.78
CA ARG A 24 -5.71 9.76 -1.35
C ARG A 24 -6.48 8.65 -2.07
N LEU A 25 -5.80 7.53 -2.35
CA LEU A 25 -6.37 6.37 -3.06
C LEU A 25 -6.80 5.24 -2.13
N THR A 26 -6.76 5.44 -0.81
CA THR A 26 -7.03 4.42 0.21
C THR A 26 -8.29 3.57 -0.07
N PRO A 27 -9.48 4.15 -0.28
CA PRO A 27 -10.69 3.34 -0.50
C PRO A 27 -10.62 2.51 -1.78
N VAL A 28 -10.05 3.06 -2.85
CA VAL A 28 -9.90 2.38 -4.14
C VAL A 28 -8.89 1.24 -4.04
N ALA A 29 -7.77 1.47 -3.36
CA ALA A 29 -6.74 0.46 -3.15
C ALA A 29 -7.28 -0.73 -2.35
N ILE A 30 -8.02 -0.49 -1.26
CA ILE A 30 -8.63 -1.57 -0.46
C ILE A 30 -9.59 -2.39 -1.31
N VAL A 31 -10.51 -1.76 -2.05
CA VAL A 31 -11.46 -2.50 -2.91
C VAL A 31 -10.74 -3.32 -3.99
N MET A 32 -9.69 -2.78 -4.62
CA MET A 32 -8.89 -3.51 -5.60
C MET A 32 -8.18 -4.73 -4.97
N LEU A 33 -7.57 -4.55 -3.80
CA LEU A 33 -6.87 -5.61 -3.08
C LEU A 33 -7.84 -6.70 -2.61
N GLU A 34 -8.98 -6.34 -2.02
CA GLU A 34 -10.06 -7.26 -1.65
C GLU A 34 -10.56 -8.06 -2.86
N SER A 35 -10.79 -7.38 -3.98
CA SER A 35 -11.27 -8.01 -5.22
C SER A 35 -10.23 -8.95 -5.85
N SER A 36 -8.96 -8.81 -5.50
CA SER A 36 -7.88 -9.69 -5.98
C SER A 36 -7.80 -11.01 -5.20
N LYS A 37 -8.32 -11.08 -3.97
CA LYS A 37 -8.35 -12.30 -3.15
C LYS A 37 -9.04 -13.50 -3.85
N PRO A 38 -10.22 -13.37 -4.51
CA PRO A 38 -10.89 -14.50 -5.17
C PRO A 38 -10.29 -14.91 -6.53
N ILE A 39 -9.41 -14.11 -7.15
CA ILE A 39 -8.98 -14.29 -8.54
C ILE A 39 -7.81 -15.28 -8.62
N SER A 40 -8.10 -16.57 -8.80
CA SER A 40 -7.08 -17.62 -8.96
C SER A 40 -6.34 -17.65 -10.32
N PHE A 41 -6.37 -16.62 -11.18
CA PHE A 41 -5.77 -16.79 -12.53
C PHE A 41 -5.28 -15.54 -13.28
N VAL A 42 -5.38 -14.31 -12.75
CA VAL A 42 -4.97 -13.09 -13.51
C VAL A 42 -3.76 -12.38 -12.90
N GLY A 43 -3.07 -12.98 -11.92
CA GLY A 43 -1.93 -12.33 -11.24
C GLY A 43 -0.80 -11.91 -12.19
N SER A 44 -0.37 -12.78 -13.11
CA SER A 44 0.74 -12.49 -14.03
C SER A 44 0.41 -11.40 -15.04
N GLN A 45 -0.81 -11.40 -15.59
CA GLN A 45 -1.20 -10.44 -16.62
C GLN A 45 -1.62 -9.08 -16.05
N LEU A 46 -2.23 -9.06 -14.85
CA LEU A 46 -2.50 -7.81 -14.14
C LEU A 46 -1.20 -7.08 -13.82
N MET A 47 -0.20 -7.79 -13.29
CA MET A 47 1.05 -7.14 -12.90
C MET A 47 1.73 -6.50 -14.12
N VAL A 48 1.73 -7.17 -15.28
CA VAL A 48 2.32 -6.61 -16.52
C VAL A 48 1.57 -5.36 -16.95
N PHE A 49 0.24 -5.33 -16.80
CA PHE A 49 -0.57 -4.13 -17.03
C PHE A 49 -0.24 -2.99 -16.06
N PHE A 50 0.03 -3.30 -14.78
CA PHE A 50 0.38 -2.31 -13.76
C PHE A 50 1.85 -1.86 -13.79
N GLN A 51 2.72 -2.52 -14.57
CA GLN A 51 4.14 -2.19 -14.70
C GLN A 51 4.46 -0.71 -15.00
N PRO A 52 3.82 0.00 -15.94
CA PRO A 52 4.10 1.42 -16.20
C PRO A 52 3.71 2.33 -15.03
N ILE A 53 2.60 2.04 -14.34
CA ILE A 53 2.17 2.77 -13.14
C ILE A 53 3.17 2.50 -12.00
N TYR A 54 3.57 1.25 -11.85
CA TYR A 54 4.56 0.83 -10.88
C TYR A 54 5.91 1.54 -11.09
N ALA A 55 6.45 1.55 -12.31
CA ALA A 55 7.74 2.18 -12.61
C ALA A 55 7.73 3.68 -12.32
N ALA A 56 6.60 4.36 -12.54
CA ALA A 56 6.44 5.78 -12.23
C ALA A 56 6.37 6.05 -10.71
N VAL A 57 5.85 5.09 -9.94
CA VAL A 57 5.56 5.27 -8.51
C VAL A 57 6.68 4.73 -7.62
N PHE A 58 7.31 3.62 -8.02
CA PHE A 58 8.33 2.88 -7.26
C PHE A 58 9.52 2.48 -8.16
N PRO A 59 10.25 3.46 -8.75
CA PRO A 59 11.33 3.17 -9.70
C PRO A 59 12.49 2.34 -9.13
N ALA A 60 12.64 2.30 -7.80
CA ALA A 60 13.74 1.62 -7.11
C ALA A 60 13.32 0.32 -6.38
N GLN A 61 12.09 -0.16 -6.55
CA GLN A 61 11.66 -1.42 -5.96
C GLN A 61 11.68 -2.53 -7.03
N PRO A 62 12.09 -3.77 -6.70
CA PRO A 62 12.07 -4.86 -7.67
C PRO A 62 10.63 -5.33 -7.93
N TYR A 63 10.19 -5.23 -9.18
CA TYR A 63 8.83 -5.60 -9.62
C TYR A 63 8.48 -7.07 -9.30
N ASN A 64 9.47 -7.96 -9.37
CA ASN A 64 9.35 -9.37 -9.00
C ASN A 64 9.04 -9.58 -7.51
N GLU A 65 9.60 -8.78 -6.60
CA GLU A 65 9.32 -8.90 -5.16
C GLU A 65 7.84 -8.63 -4.88
N ILE A 66 7.26 -7.60 -5.50
CA ILE A 66 5.85 -7.24 -5.30
C ILE A 66 4.92 -8.27 -5.94
N ALA A 67 5.25 -8.75 -7.14
CA ALA A 67 4.49 -9.83 -7.77
C ALA A 67 4.45 -11.08 -6.87
N THR A 68 5.61 -11.51 -6.35
CA THR A 68 5.69 -12.64 -5.40
C THR A 68 4.91 -12.40 -4.12
N LEU A 69 4.94 -11.18 -3.56
CA LEU A 69 4.20 -10.86 -2.34
C LEU A 69 2.69 -10.89 -2.55
N LEU A 70 2.20 -10.39 -3.68
CA LEU A 70 0.76 -10.28 -3.97
C LEU A 70 0.12 -11.59 -4.45
N GLU A 71 0.90 -12.63 -4.73
CA GLU A 71 0.39 -13.99 -4.98
C GLU A 71 -0.20 -14.64 -3.71
N ASP A 72 0.24 -14.24 -2.52
CA ASP A 72 -0.25 -14.76 -1.25
C ASP A 72 -1.41 -13.92 -0.71
N ARG A 73 -2.55 -14.56 -0.48
CA ARG A 73 -3.74 -13.93 0.11
C ARG A 73 -3.46 -13.32 1.49
N ALA A 74 -2.62 -13.97 2.31
CA ALA A 74 -2.27 -13.45 3.63
C ALA A 74 -1.52 -12.12 3.51
N ASN A 75 -0.64 -11.99 2.51
CA ASN A 75 0.08 -10.76 2.24
C ASN A 75 -0.84 -9.64 1.73
N ILE A 76 -1.90 -9.96 0.98
CA ILE A 76 -2.94 -8.98 0.60
C ILE A 76 -3.59 -8.40 1.87
N GLU A 77 -3.97 -9.23 2.84
CA GLU A 77 -4.53 -8.77 4.12
C GLU A 77 -3.55 -7.88 4.89
N ILE A 78 -2.28 -8.27 4.95
CA ILE A 78 -1.25 -7.49 5.65
C ILE A 78 -1.09 -6.11 4.99
N LEU A 79 -1.11 -6.06 3.65
CA LEU A 79 -1.01 -4.79 2.92
C LEU A 79 -2.24 -3.89 3.15
N ILE A 80 -3.45 -4.44 3.14
CA ILE A 80 -4.68 -3.69 3.45
C ILE A 80 -4.59 -3.07 4.84
N ASN A 81 -4.25 -3.87 5.85
CA ASN A 81 -4.10 -3.40 7.23
C ASN A 81 -3.03 -2.30 7.36
N GLU A 82 -1.90 -2.42 6.66
CA GLU A 82 -0.86 -1.39 6.70
C GLU A 82 -1.31 -0.09 6.02
N ILE A 83 -2.11 -0.16 4.94
CA ILE A 83 -2.73 1.02 4.32
C ILE A 83 -3.64 1.74 5.31
N GLU A 84 -4.54 1.02 5.97
CA GLU A 84 -5.48 1.58 6.96
C GLU A 84 -4.74 2.23 8.14
N LYS A 85 -3.73 1.54 8.68
CA LYS A 85 -2.87 2.06 9.75
C LYS A 85 -2.19 3.36 9.36
N VAL A 86 -1.62 3.45 8.15
CA VAL A 86 -0.97 4.69 7.68
C VAL A 86 -1.97 5.84 7.51
N GLU A 87 -3.19 5.56 7.02
CA GLU A 87 -4.27 6.55 6.94
C GLU A 87 -4.62 7.11 8.32
N GLU A 88 -4.80 6.24 9.31
CA GLU A 88 -5.08 6.64 10.70
C GLU A 88 -3.95 7.46 11.33
N GLU A 89 -2.70 7.05 11.13
CA GLU A 89 -1.52 7.80 11.60
C GLU A 89 -1.45 9.20 10.96
N LYS A 90 -1.83 9.35 9.68
CA LYS A 90 -1.82 10.67 9.01
C LYS A 90 -3.02 11.54 9.41
N LYS A 91 -4.18 10.94 9.66
CA LYS A 91 -5.36 11.65 10.18
C LYS A 91 -5.13 12.19 11.59
N SER A 92 -4.64 11.35 12.50
CA SER A 92 -4.33 11.74 13.89
C SER A 92 -3.27 12.85 13.99
N ARG A 93 -2.28 12.85 13.08
CA ARG A 93 -1.30 13.95 12.96
C ARG A 93 -1.94 15.28 12.55
N LYS A 94 -2.86 15.27 11.57
CA LYS A 94 -3.60 16.47 11.13
C LYS A 94 -4.50 17.03 12.24
N ASP A 95 -5.21 16.15 12.96
CA ASP A 95 -6.12 16.55 14.03
C ASP A 95 -5.37 17.17 15.23
N SER A 96 -4.15 16.71 15.51
CA SER A 96 -3.29 17.23 16.58
C SER A 96 -2.65 18.59 16.22
N GLN A 97 -2.31 18.80 14.94
CA GLN A 97 -1.79 20.09 14.46
C GLN A 97 -2.87 21.17 14.40
N GLY A 98 -4.09 20.84 13.95
CA GLY A 98 -5.22 21.80 13.91
C GLY A 98 -5.58 22.37 15.28
N LYS A 99 -5.54 21.56 16.34
CA LYS A 99 -5.80 21.99 17.72
C LYS A 99 -4.73 22.94 18.28
N THR A 100 -3.48 22.83 17.83
CA THR A 100 -2.37 23.66 18.31
C THR A 100 -2.39 25.06 17.68
N ASP A 101 -2.81 25.17 16.42
CA ASP A 101 -2.93 26.46 15.73
C ASP A 101 -4.18 27.25 16.15
N GLU A 102 -5.28 26.58 16.49
CA GLU A 102 -6.50 27.22 16.98
C GLU A 102 -6.31 27.85 18.38
N ASN A 103 -5.50 27.21 19.24
CA ASN A 103 -5.18 27.71 20.59
C ASN A 103 -4.17 28.87 20.61
N LYS A 104 -3.46 29.14 19.49
CA LYS A 104 -2.57 30.30 19.35
C LYS A 104 -3.24 31.55 18.77
N LYS A 105 -4.46 31.42 18.23
CA LYS A 105 -5.24 32.52 17.64
C LYS A 105 -6.31 33.09 18.57
N LYS A 106 -6.51 32.51 19.76
CA LYS A 106 -7.32 33.06 20.86
C LYS A 106 -6.39 33.65 21.91
#